data_AF-A0A9P1GRA5-F1
#
_entry.id   AF-A0A9P1GRA5-F1
#
_cell.length_a   1.000
_cell.length_b   1.000
_cell.length_c   1.000
_cell.angle_alpha   90.00
_cell.angle_beta   90.00
_cell.angle_gamma   90.00
#
_symmetry.space_group_name_H-M   'P 1'
#
loop_
_entity.id
_entity.type
_entity.pdbx_description
1 polymer ?
#
loop_
_entity_poly.entity_id
_entity_poly.type
_entity_poly.pdbx_seq_one_letter_code
_entity_poly.pdbx_strand_id
1 'polypeptide(L)'
;MVRALKGLSHCYVDLACTECTNSRESRDTSREVSSESDTEQSGSDEACFLGPCWLLPDIPDSDEDFLLALVRQCTFASLIQFVNIPFFFFLARSGYTCAAYAAILVAMLVSGSYQFWLRDRLLIWLQQHKHWHAHIEKVKHLGSPSCIPGLSVGGLVFLRGIYETIDPSMDAFTAGNSHHMYTARVEEAFCASWQKTWLGPIASLLGLPGVLAVILCIATFCQIYKLFSESRRLKLRIEQNTNLSEAHRRWQIWIRMSHLTDVGGFMLLHHLFKELVLIEVSTSPDIWPIADRNAAFEVKIFAESVPSLWFQISLFCLTFSDASLKNGLLTLMSIGTSTFTILHFLYLQTFVMLQLQKIGELWQVKETALIISYIATLVCWALCMVRLPGAWICPSHILNVESGCLPKEGL
;
A
#
# COMPACT_ATOMS: atom_id res chain seq x y z
N MET A 1 40.77 -12.29 0.25
CA MET A 1 41.01 -11.02 0.98
C MET A 1 40.31 -9.89 0.23
N VAL A 2 38.99 -9.77 0.40
CA VAL A 2 38.18 -8.63 -0.08
C VAL A 2 37.22 -8.32 1.07
N ARG A 3 37.45 -7.20 1.74
CA ARG A 3 36.54 -6.65 2.75
C ARG A 3 35.35 -6.06 2.00
N ALA A 4 34.20 -6.72 2.08
CA ALA A 4 32.93 -6.17 1.63
C ALA A 4 32.40 -5.17 2.67
N LEU A 5 31.90 -4.04 2.15
CA LEU A 5 31.32 -2.94 2.90
C LEU A 5 30.18 -3.40 3.81
N LYS A 6 30.35 -3.20 5.12
CA LYS A 6 29.26 -3.18 6.09
C LYS A 6 28.58 -1.81 6.00
N GLY A 7 27.40 -1.78 5.42
CA GLY A 7 26.52 -0.61 5.41
C GLY A 7 25.42 -0.80 4.38
N LEU A 8 24.20 -1.04 4.83
CA LEU A 8 22.97 -1.25 4.04
C LEU A 8 22.84 -2.63 3.37
N SER A 9 22.85 -3.71 4.16
CA SER A 9 22.05 -4.91 3.85
C SER A 9 21.67 -5.66 5.14
N HIS A 10 20.43 -5.47 5.56
CA HIS A 10 19.75 -6.44 6.42
C HIS A 10 18.48 -6.84 5.68
N CYS A 11 18.68 -7.65 4.64
CA CYS A 11 17.67 -8.55 4.10
C CYS A 11 18.24 -9.97 4.22
N TYR A 12 17.40 -10.86 4.71
CA TYR A 12 17.69 -12.09 5.41
C TYR A 12 18.28 -13.25 4.55
N VAL A 13 19.05 -14.09 5.26
CA VAL A 13 19.56 -15.46 4.99
C VAL A 13 20.67 -15.64 3.94
N ASP A 14 21.91 -15.75 4.44
CA ASP A 14 22.97 -16.56 3.83
C ASP A 14 22.59 -18.05 3.94
N LEU A 15 22.22 -18.68 2.82
CA LEU A 15 22.10 -20.14 2.71
C LEU A 15 23.46 -20.71 2.33
N ALA A 16 24.29 -20.95 3.35
CA ALA A 16 25.48 -21.78 3.24
C ALA A 16 25.39 -22.93 4.23
N CYS A 17 24.48 -23.88 3.98
CA CYS A 17 24.51 -25.22 4.56
C CYS A 17 23.62 -26.15 3.75
N THR A 18 24.22 -26.91 2.83
CA THR A 18 23.67 -28.18 2.35
C THR A 18 24.83 -29.10 1.97
N GLU A 19 25.44 -29.71 2.98
CA GLU A 19 25.77 -31.13 2.94
C GLU A 19 24.73 -31.83 3.83
N CYS A 20 23.75 -32.47 3.20
CA CYS A 20 23.03 -33.59 3.80
C CYS A 20 22.41 -34.43 2.68
N THR A 21 23.17 -35.44 2.29
CA THR A 21 22.76 -36.69 1.65
C THR A 21 21.64 -37.37 2.44
N ASN A 22 20.51 -37.71 1.80
CA ASN A 22 20.08 -39.10 1.55
C ASN A 22 18.59 -39.27 1.22
N SER A 23 18.38 -40.23 0.31
CA SER A 23 17.22 -41.14 0.19
C SER A 23 15.83 -40.54 0.09
N ARG A 24 15.35 -40.38 -1.15
CA ARG A 24 13.93 -40.27 -1.46
C ARG A 24 13.44 -41.64 -1.95
N GLU A 25 12.88 -42.42 -1.03
CA GLU A 25 12.10 -43.61 -1.33
C GLU A 25 10.66 -43.18 -1.68
N SER A 26 10.08 -43.81 -2.70
CA SER A 26 8.78 -43.47 -3.26
C SER A 26 7.64 -43.73 -2.28
N ARG A 27 6.76 -42.74 -2.09
CA ARG A 27 5.37 -43.00 -1.70
C ARG A 27 4.43 -42.16 -2.55
N ASP A 28 3.72 -42.91 -3.38
CA ASP A 28 2.57 -42.51 -4.15
C ASP A 28 1.33 -42.25 -3.28
N THR A 29 0.44 -41.44 -3.87
CA THR A 29 -1.03 -41.45 -3.79
C THR A 29 -1.73 -41.19 -2.45
N SER A 30 -2.16 -39.93 -2.25
CA SER A 30 -3.60 -39.56 -2.15
C SER A 30 -3.73 -38.03 -2.13
N ARG A 31 -4.30 -37.48 -3.20
CA ARG A 31 -4.51 -36.04 -3.40
C ARG A 31 -5.97 -35.74 -3.04
N GLU A 32 -6.23 -35.40 -1.78
CA GLU A 32 -7.48 -34.74 -1.40
C GLU A 32 -7.44 -33.29 -1.91
N VAL A 33 -8.21 -33.03 -2.95
CA VAL A 33 -8.48 -31.68 -3.43
C VAL A 33 -9.64 -31.14 -2.58
N SER A 34 -9.32 -30.43 -1.50
CA SER A 34 -10.29 -29.60 -0.80
C SER A 34 -10.60 -28.37 -1.66
N SER A 35 -11.70 -28.43 -2.39
CA SER A 35 -12.32 -27.26 -3.01
C SER A 35 -12.91 -26.39 -1.90
N GLU A 36 -12.20 -25.33 -1.51
CA GLU A 36 -12.81 -24.18 -0.83
C GLU A 36 -13.86 -23.59 -1.78
N SER A 37 -15.11 -23.95 -1.53
CA SER A 37 -16.27 -23.32 -2.15
C SER A 37 -16.65 -22.14 -1.26
N ASP A 38 -16.38 -20.93 -1.75
CA ASP A 38 -16.82 -19.67 -1.16
C ASP A 38 -18.36 -19.66 -1.14
N THR A 39 -18.95 -20.18 -0.08
CA THR A 39 -20.38 -20.08 0.17
C THR A 39 -20.60 -18.72 0.82
N GLU A 40 -21.01 -17.74 0.01
CA GLU A 40 -21.42 -16.41 0.46
C GLU A 40 -22.64 -16.51 1.40
N GLN A 41 -22.39 -16.76 2.68
CA GLN A 41 -23.36 -16.45 3.72
C GLN A 41 -23.40 -14.92 3.89
N SER A 42 -24.36 -14.32 3.20
CA SER A 42 -24.86 -12.96 3.42
C SER A 42 -25.60 -12.92 4.76
N GLY A 43 -24.83 -12.74 5.84
CA GLY A 43 -25.33 -12.53 7.20
C GLY A 43 -25.27 -11.04 7.56
N SER A 44 -26.40 -10.48 7.96
CA SER A 44 -26.67 -9.06 8.26
C SER A 44 -26.02 -8.51 9.54
N ASP A 45 -24.82 -8.99 9.92
CA ASP A 45 -24.15 -8.64 11.19
C ASP A 45 -23.27 -7.38 11.13
N GLU A 46 -23.27 -6.66 10.00
CA GLU A 46 -22.43 -5.46 9.83
C GLU A 46 -22.87 -4.26 10.69
N ALA A 47 -24.08 -4.28 11.27
CA ALA A 47 -24.59 -3.17 12.08
C ALA A 47 -23.97 -3.08 13.51
N CYS A 48 -23.26 -4.10 13.98
CA CYS A 48 -22.60 -4.08 15.30
C CYS A 48 -21.22 -3.42 15.32
N PHE A 49 -20.75 -2.84 14.20
CA PHE A 49 -19.39 -2.30 14.07
C PHE A 49 -19.12 -1.00 14.84
N LEU A 50 -20.13 -0.32 15.39
CA LEU A 50 -20.00 1.03 15.97
C LEU A 50 -20.29 1.12 17.47
N GLY A 51 -20.28 0.01 18.20
CA GLY A 51 -20.49 0.00 19.66
C GLY A 51 -19.33 0.66 20.45
N PRO A 52 -19.57 1.32 21.61
CA PRO A 52 -18.59 2.14 22.34
C PRO A 52 -17.37 1.43 22.96
N CYS A 53 -17.12 0.16 22.66
CA CYS A 53 -16.06 -0.64 23.28
C CYS A 53 -14.70 -0.41 22.60
N TRP A 54 -14.31 0.86 22.43
CA TRP A 54 -13.18 1.31 21.61
C TRP A 54 -11.83 1.27 22.31
N LEU A 55 -11.76 0.92 23.59
CA LEU A 55 -10.50 0.85 24.31
C LEU A 55 -10.04 -0.60 24.39
N LEU A 56 -8.81 -0.86 23.94
CA LEU A 56 -8.12 -2.10 24.26
C LEU A 56 -8.15 -2.25 25.79
N PRO A 57 -8.73 -3.33 26.34
CA PRO A 57 -8.73 -3.55 27.78
C PRO A 57 -7.29 -3.57 28.28
N ASP A 58 -7.04 -3.02 29.47
CA ASP A 58 -5.68 -2.94 30.01
C ASP A 58 -5.06 -4.33 30.23
N ILE A 59 -5.90 -5.34 30.47
CA ILE A 59 -5.53 -6.77 30.49
C ILE A 59 -6.70 -7.54 29.85
N PRO A 60 -6.54 -8.09 28.65
CA PRO A 60 -7.54 -8.96 28.03
C PRO A 60 -7.59 -10.31 28.76
N ASP A 61 -8.81 -10.86 28.92
CA ASP A 61 -9.02 -12.16 29.57
C ASP A 61 -8.54 -13.34 28.69
N SER A 62 -8.42 -13.13 27.38
CA SER A 62 -7.90 -14.11 26.42
C SER A 62 -7.06 -13.48 25.30
N ASP A 63 -6.16 -14.27 24.69
CA ASP A 63 -5.36 -13.86 23.53
C ASP A 63 -6.21 -13.52 22.31
N GLU A 64 -7.31 -14.25 22.13
CA GLU A 64 -8.24 -14.05 21.03
C GLU A 64 -8.93 -12.69 21.15
N ASP A 65 -9.35 -12.30 22.37
CA ASP A 65 -9.94 -11.00 22.62
C ASP A 65 -8.96 -9.86 22.32
N PHE A 66 -7.69 -10.02 22.72
CA PHE A 66 -6.66 -9.02 22.39
C PHE A 66 -6.48 -8.86 20.88
N LEU A 67 -6.33 -9.98 20.16
CA LEU A 67 -6.10 -9.97 18.73
C LEU A 67 -7.31 -9.40 17.98
N LEU A 68 -8.53 -9.80 18.35
CA LEU A 68 -9.76 -9.25 17.78
C LEU A 68 -9.89 -7.75 18.05
N ALA A 69 -9.55 -7.29 19.26
CA ALA A 69 -9.50 -5.87 19.57
C ALA A 69 -8.48 -5.15 18.70
N LEU A 70 -7.26 -5.69 18.55
CA LEU A 70 -6.22 -5.13 17.69
C LEU A 70 -6.66 -5.04 16.21
N VAL A 71 -7.32 -6.08 15.66
CA VAL A 71 -7.90 -6.03 14.30
C VAL A 71 -8.90 -4.89 14.17
N ARG A 72 -9.81 -4.75 15.14
CA ARG A 72 -10.83 -3.70 15.13
C ARG A 72 -10.19 -2.31 15.17
N GLN A 73 -9.18 -2.12 16.01
CA GLN A 73 -8.46 -0.85 16.12
C GLN A 73 -7.71 -0.48 14.83
N CYS A 74 -6.98 -1.44 14.24
CA CYS A 74 -6.32 -1.23 12.95
C CYS A 74 -7.35 -0.90 11.86
N THR A 75 -8.44 -1.65 11.77
CA THR A 75 -9.50 -1.41 10.76
C THR A 75 -10.13 -0.03 10.94
N PHE A 76 -10.52 0.33 12.17
CA PHE A 76 -11.14 1.61 12.49
C PHE A 76 -10.22 2.78 12.15
N ALA A 77 -8.96 2.71 12.55
CA ALA A 77 -8.02 3.78 12.29
C ALA A 77 -7.72 3.92 10.78
N SER A 78 -7.77 2.83 10.00
CA SER A 78 -7.66 2.89 8.54
C SER A 78 -8.87 3.58 7.93
N LEU A 79 -10.08 3.27 8.41
CA LEU A 79 -11.31 3.92 7.95
C LEU A 79 -11.28 5.44 8.20
N ILE A 80 -10.73 5.89 9.32
CA ILE A 80 -10.57 7.34 9.58
C ILE A 80 -9.72 8.00 8.50
N GLN A 81 -8.66 7.36 8.02
CA GLN A 81 -7.82 7.92 6.94
C GLN A 81 -8.63 8.08 5.65
N PHE A 82 -9.45 7.09 5.30
CA PHE A 82 -10.30 7.15 4.11
C PHE A 82 -11.43 8.19 4.23
N VAL A 83 -11.99 8.38 5.42
CA VAL A 83 -12.99 9.44 5.68
C VAL A 83 -12.40 10.84 5.50
N ASN A 84 -11.10 11.02 5.70
CA ASN A 84 -10.44 12.31 5.52
C ASN A 84 -10.21 12.68 4.04
N ILE A 85 -10.23 11.71 3.11
CA ILE A 85 -10.05 11.94 1.66
C ILE A 85 -11.03 13.01 1.13
N PRO A 86 -12.36 12.87 1.26
CA PRO A 86 -13.29 13.89 0.78
C PRO A 86 -13.06 15.24 1.46
N PHE A 87 -12.73 15.25 2.76
CA PHE A 87 -12.45 16.47 3.51
C PHE A 87 -11.27 17.24 2.91
N PHE A 88 -10.14 16.57 2.65
CA PHE A 88 -8.97 17.20 2.03
C PHE A 88 -9.22 17.64 0.59
N PHE A 89 -9.95 16.84 -0.18
CA PHE A 89 -10.36 17.20 -1.54
C PHE A 89 -11.16 18.51 -1.55
N PHE A 90 -12.19 18.63 -0.70
CA PHE A 90 -13.04 19.82 -0.67
C PHE A 90 -12.30 21.04 -0.11
N LEU A 91 -11.46 20.90 0.91
CA LEU A 91 -10.63 22.00 1.40
C LEU A 91 -9.72 22.56 0.30
N ALA A 92 -9.03 21.67 -0.42
CA ALA A 92 -8.16 22.05 -1.53
C ALA A 92 -8.97 22.70 -2.67
N ARG A 93 -10.09 22.10 -3.07
CA ARG A 93 -10.99 22.63 -4.11
C ARG A 93 -11.53 24.02 -3.76
N SER A 94 -11.84 24.28 -2.50
CA SER A 94 -12.31 25.59 -2.04
C SER A 94 -11.21 26.65 -1.88
N GLY A 95 -9.94 26.29 -2.13
CA GLY A 95 -8.80 27.21 -2.08
C GLY A 95 -8.18 27.36 -0.68
N TYR A 96 -8.64 26.58 0.31
CA TYR A 96 -8.10 26.58 1.68
C TYR A 96 -6.83 25.75 1.81
N THR A 97 -5.83 26.01 0.94
CA THR A 97 -4.60 25.21 0.84
C THR A 97 -3.81 25.16 2.15
N CYS A 98 -3.64 26.29 2.83
CA CYS A 98 -2.94 26.34 4.13
C CYS A 98 -3.66 25.52 5.21
N ALA A 99 -5.00 25.57 5.24
CA ALA A 99 -5.78 24.78 6.20
C ALA A 99 -5.70 23.28 5.88
N ALA A 100 -5.72 22.91 4.60
CA ALA A 100 -5.52 21.52 4.17
C ALA A 100 -4.15 21.00 4.61
N TYR A 101 -3.06 21.74 4.38
CA TYR A 101 -1.72 21.34 4.85
C TYR A 101 -1.64 21.19 6.38
N ALA A 102 -2.21 22.14 7.12
CA ALA A 102 -2.26 22.06 8.58
C ALA A 102 -3.03 20.82 9.05
N ALA A 103 -4.17 20.52 8.41
CA ALA A 103 -4.97 19.36 8.74
C ALA A 103 -4.29 18.03 8.34
N ILE A 104 -3.57 17.97 7.21
CA ILE A 104 -2.75 16.81 6.83
C ILE A 104 -1.66 16.59 7.88
N LEU A 105 -0.97 17.65 8.30
CA LEU A 105 0.07 17.56 9.35
C LEU A 105 -0.51 17.07 10.69
N VAL A 106 -1.68 17.55 11.08
CA VAL A 106 -2.35 17.08 12.30
C VAL A 106 -2.74 15.61 12.17
N ALA A 107 -3.36 15.21 11.05
CA ALA A 107 -3.72 13.82 10.78
C ALA A 107 -2.49 12.90 10.80
N MET A 108 -1.37 13.36 10.24
CA MET A 108 -0.07 12.69 10.26
C MET A 108 0.42 12.44 11.69
N LEU A 109 0.42 13.48 12.54
CA LEU A 109 0.87 13.39 13.93
C LEU A 109 -0.05 12.47 14.75
N VAL A 110 -1.37 12.63 14.62
CA VAL A 110 -2.36 11.82 15.32
C VAL A 110 -2.25 10.35 14.91
N SER A 111 -2.17 10.06 13.61
CA SER A 111 -2.02 8.68 13.11
C SER A 111 -0.69 8.06 13.55
N GLY A 112 0.41 8.84 13.48
CA GLY A 112 1.72 8.39 13.96
C GLY A 112 1.70 8.06 15.46
N SER A 113 1.18 8.96 16.30
CA SER A 113 1.02 8.73 17.74
C SER A 113 0.14 7.51 18.03
N TYR A 114 -0.93 7.32 17.26
CA TYR A 114 -1.82 6.17 17.43
C TYR A 114 -1.13 4.84 17.06
N GLN A 115 -0.36 4.81 15.96
CA GLN A 115 0.46 3.65 15.60
C GLN A 115 1.46 3.30 16.69
N PHE A 116 2.13 4.29 17.28
CA PHE A 116 3.05 4.08 18.40
C PHE A 116 2.34 3.50 19.62
N TRP A 117 1.15 4.01 19.95
CA TRP A 117 0.36 3.49 21.05
C TRP A 117 -0.06 2.02 20.84
N LEU A 118 -0.55 1.68 19.64
CA LEU A 118 -0.90 0.29 19.30
C LEU A 118 0.32 -0.64 19.33
N ARG A 119 1.46 -0.16 18.81
CA ARG A 119 2.74 -0.87 18.87
C ARG A 119 3.11 -1.20 20.31
N ASP A 120 3.06 -0.22 21.20
CA ASP A 120 3.46 -0.40 22.60
C ASP A 120 2.53 -1.38 23.32
N ARG A 121 1.22 -1.32 23.05
CA ARG A 121 0.26 -2.32 23.56
C ARG A 121 0.58 -3.73 23.06
N LEU A 122 0.89 -3.89 21.77
CA LEU A 122 1.32 -5.17 21.22
C LEU A 122 2.62 -5.66 21.86
N LEU A 123 3.61 -4.79 22.07
CA LEU A 123 4.86 -5.15 22.74
C LEU A 123 4.66 -5.59 24.20
N ILE A 124 3.74 -4.94 24.93
CA ILE A 124 3.37 -5.33 26.30
C ILE A 124 2.71 -6.72 26.28
N TRP A 125 1.77 -6.96 25.36
CA TRP A 125 1.13 -8.25 25.20
C TRP A 125 2.14 -9.36 24.84
N LEU A 126 3.07 -9.10 23.91
CA LEU A 126 4.15 -10.03 23.57
C LEU A 126 5.05 -10.35 24.79
N GLN A 127 5.29 -9.39 25.68
CA GLN A 127 6.06 -9.61 26.93
C GLN A 127 5.36 -10.51 27.94
N GLN A 128 4.04 -10.66 27.87
CA GLN A 128 3.31 -11.58 28.75
C GLN A 128 3.47 -13.05 28.29
N HIS A 129 3.93 -13.25 27.06
CA HIS A 129 3.99 -14.54 26.39
C HIS A 129 5.38 -15.15 26.41
N LYS A 130 5.51 -16.31 27.06
CA LYS A 130 6.81 -16.96 27.27
C LYS A 130 7.63 -17.18 26.00
N HIS A 131 6.98 -17.55 24.90
CA HIS A 131 7.62 -17.85 23.63
C HIS A 131 8.25 -16.61 22.95
N TRP A 132 7.76 -15.40 23.25
CA TRP A 132 8.30 -14.17 22.66
C TRP A 132 9.50 -13.60 23.42
N HIS A 133 9.73 -13.95 24.69
CA HIS A 133 10.79 -13.34 25.52
C HIS A 133 12.16 -13.30 24.85
N ALA A 134 12.57 -14.38 24.19
CA ALA A 134 13.85 -14.48 23.49
C ALA A 134 13.95 -13.58 22.25
N HIS A 135 12.82 -13.11 21.73
CA HIS A 135 12.72 -12.33 20.50
C HIS A 135 12.35 -10.86 20.74
N ILE A 136 11.90 -10.50 21.93
CA ILE A 136 11.43 -9.15 22.25
C ILE A 136 12.51 -8.09 22.03
N GLU A 137 13.79 -8.38 22.27
CA GLU A 137 14.88 -7.44 21.94
C GLU A 137 14.97 -7.18 20.43
N LYS A 138 14.77 -8.21 19.60
CA LYS A 138 14.68 -8.10 18.15
C LYS A 138 13.43 -7.36 17.69
N VAL A 139 12.42 -7.16 18.52
CA VAL A 139 11.23 -6.38 18.15
C VAL A 139 11.31 -4.96 18.71
N LYS A 140 11.89 -4.80 19.90
CA LYS A 140 12.09 -3.51 20.60
C LYS A 140 12.97 -2.53 19.83
N HIS A 141 13.88 -3.00 18.97
CA HIS A 141 14.73 -2.08 18.19
C HIS A 141 13.94 -1.29 17.14
N LEU A 142 12.81 -1.81 16.64
CA LEU A 142 11.82 -1.06 15.85
C LEU A 142 11.12 0.03 16.70
N GLY A 143 11.31 -0.06 18.02
CA GLY A 143 10.68 0.72 19.04
C GLY A 143 11.36 2.05 19.34
N SER A 144 12.66 2.18 19.07
CA SER A 144 13.42 3.37 19.44
C SER A 144 13.27 4.45 18.36
N PRO A 145 12.46 5.51 18.56
CA PRO A 145 12.68 6.72 17.80
C PRO A 145 14.08 7.18 18.20
N SER A 146 15.05 6.99 17.33
CA SER A 146 16.28 7.79 17.41
C SER A 146 15.80 9.23 17.21
N CYS A 147 15.46 9.91 18.31
CA CYS A 147 14.74 11.19 18.40
C CYS A 147 15.46 12.39 17.77
N ILE A 148 16.45 12.14 16.91
CA ILE A 148 17.09 13.17 16.11
C ILE A 148 16.61 12.92 14.67
N PRO A 149 15.69 13.75 14.13
CA PRO A 149 15.36 13.77 12.71
C PRO A 149 16.53 14.36 11.91
N GLY A 150 17.70 13.72 12.04
CA GLY A 150 18.92 14.02 11.32
C GLY A 150 19.46 12.70 10.79
N LEU A 151 19.26 12.47 9.48
CA LEU A 151 19.97 11.51 8.62
C LEU A 151 20.19 10.06 9.11
N SER A 152 19.54 9.61 10.19
CA SER A 152 19.58 8.21 10.58
C SER A 152 18.66 7.39 9.68
N VAL A 153 19.06 6.17 9.34
CA VAL A 153 18.26 5.23 8.54
C VAL A 153 16.89 5.00 9.20
N GLY A 154 16.82 4.98 10.53
CA GLY A 154 15.56 4.91 11.28
C GLY A 154 14.65 6.13 11.09
N GLY A 155 15.21 7.34 11.03
CA GLY A 155 14.46 8.55 10.70
C GLY A 155 13.89 8.52 9.28
N LEU A 156 14.64 7.99 8.30
CA LEU A 156 14.14 7.82 6.93
C LEU A 156 13.04 6.77 6.83
N VAL A 157 13.16 5.64 7.53
CA VAL A 157 12.11 4.61 7.60
C VAL A 157 10.84 5.16 8.27
N PHE A 158 11.00 5.97 9.32
CA PHE A 158 9.89 6.64 9.99
C PHE A 158 9.21 7.68 9.09
N LEU A 159 9.98 8.56 8.45
CA LEU A 159 9.46 9.53 7.49
C LEU A 159 8.75 8.84 6.32
N ARG A 160 9.29 7.72 5.85
CA ARG A 160 8.65 6.88 4.84
C ARG A 160 7.32 6.31 5.34
N GLY A 161 7.30 5.73 6.53
CA GLY A 161 6.08 5.15 7.09
C GLY A 161 4.99 6.20 7.30
N ILE A 162 5.39 7.39 7.75
CA ILE A 162 4.53 8.57 7.84
C ILE A 162 4.02 8.99 6.46
N TYR A 163 4.89 9.04 5.45
CA TYR A 163 4.53 9.44 4.10
C TYR A 163 3.40 8.54 3.56
N GLU A 164 3.57 7.22 3.66
CA GLU A 164 2.57 6.26 3.18
C GLU A 164 1.23 6.36 3.95
N THR A 165 1.23 6.86 5.19
CA THR A 165 0.01 7.14 5.97
C THR A 165 -0.76 8.36 5.45
N ILE A 166 -0.06 9.38 4.92
CA ILE A 166 -0.70 10.62 4.44
C ILE A 166 -0.92 10.63 2.92
N ASP A 167 -0.40 9.63 2.20
CA ASP A 167 -0.45 9.54 0.74
C ASP A 167 -1.89 9.71 0.19
N PRO A 168 -2.93 9.03 0.71
CA PRO A 168 -4.30 9.22 0.21
C PRO A 168 -4.83 10.65 0.43
N SER A 169 -4.38 11.31 1.51
CA SER A 169 -4.74 12.69 1.82
C SER A 169 -4.04 13.69 0.90
N MET A 170 -2.78 13.41 0.56
CA MET A 170 -1.99 14.20 -0.39
C MET A 170 -2.52 14.05 -1.81
N ASP A 171 -2.93 12.84 -2.22
CA ASP A 171 -3.56 12.60 -3.52
C ASP A 171 -4.92 13.30 -3.62
N ALA A 172 -5.72 13.23 -2.56
CA ALA A 172 -6.98 13.99 -2.45
C ALA A 172 -6.76 15.50 -2.55
N PHE A 173 -5.74 16.02 -1.85
CA PHE A 173 -5.35 17.41 -1.91
C PHE A 173 -4.92 17.80 -3.34
N THR A 174 -4.09 17.00 -4.00
CA THR A 174 -3.63 17.25 -5.37
C THR A 174 -4.80 17.24 -6.36
N ALA A 175 -5.70 16.27 -6.26
CA ALA A 175 -6.93 16.21 -7.06
C ALA A 175 -7.82 17.44 -6.83
N GLY A 176 -8.00 17.87 -5.57
CA GLY A 176 -8.77 19.07 -5.25
C GLY A 176 -8.11 20.34 -5.79
N ASN A 177 -6.80 20.49 -5.57
CA ASN A 177 -6.01 21.65 -6.01
C ASN A 177 -5.91 21.77 -7.53
N SER A 178 -6.03 20.66 -8.27
CA SER A 178 -6.03 20.66 -9.74
C SER A 178 -7.13 21.54 -10.32
N HIS A 179 -8.24 21.77 -9.61
CA HIS A 179 -9.29 22.71 -10.04
C HIS A 179 -8.78 24.15 -10.21
N HIS A 180 -7.87 24.60 -9.34
CA HIS A 180 -7.29 25.95 -9.45
C HIS A 180 -6.25 26.06 -10.57
N MET A 181 -5.76 24.92 -11.06
CA MET A 181 -4.85 24.85 -12.20
C MET A 181 -5.59 24.68 -13.53
N TYR A 182 -6.89 24.41 -13.49
CA TYR A 182 -7.71 24.07 -14.64
C TYR A 182 -8.38 25.32 -15.23
N THR A 183 -7.64 26.06 -16.06
CA THR A 183 -8.18 27.21 -16.81
C THR A 183 -9.03 26.74 -18.00
N ALA A 184 -9.88 27.62 -18.56
CA ALA A 184 -10.71 27.29 -19.73
C ALA A 184 -9.90 26.76 -20.92
N ARG A 185 -8.69 27.28 -21.12
CA ARG A 185 -7.76 26.80 -22.15
C ARG A 185 -7.26 25.37 -21.87
N VAL A 186 -6.93 25.08 -20.62
CA VAL A 186 -6.49 23.75 -20.17
C VAL A 186 -7.64 22.75 -20.31
N GLU A 187 -8.87 23.19 -20.04
CA GLU A 187 -10.09 22.40 -20.22
C GLU A 187 -10.33 22.02 -21.67
N GLU A 188 -10.26 22.99 -22.58
CA GLU A 188 -10.41 22.75 -24.02
C GLU A 188 -9.33 21.79 -24.55
N ALA A 189 -8.08 22.02 -24.17
CA ALA A 189 -6.95 21.15 -24.52
C ALA A 189 -7.13 19.72 -24.00
N PHE A 190 -7.59 19.57 -22.76
CA PHE A 190 -7.91 18.27 -22.19
C PHE A 190 -9.05 17.59 -22.95
N CYS A 191 -10.17 18.28 -23.19
CA CYS A 191 -11.29 17.74 -23.94
C CYS A 191 -10.87 17.27 -25.33
N ALA A 192 -10.12 18.09 -26.07
CA ALA A 192 -9.59 17.77 -27.39
C ALA A 192 -8.70 16.51 -27.37
N SER A 193 -7.90 16.32 -26.31
CA SER A 193 -7.05 15.14 -26.16
C SER A 193 -7.83 13.82 -25.96
N TRP A 194 -9.08 13.90 -25.49
CA TRP A 194 -9.94 12.75 -25.19
C TRP A 194 -11.04 12.49 -26.23
N GLN A 195 -11.31 13.43 -27.14
CA GLN A 195 -12.43 13.37 -28.11
C GLN A 195 -12.54 12.06 -28.90
N LYS A 196 -11.40 11.43 -29.24
CA LYS A 196 -11.40 10.21 -30.06
C LYS A 196 -11.60 8.92 -29.26
N THR A 197 -11.38 8.98 -27.95
CA THR A 197 -11.53 7.81 -27.08
C THR A 197 -13.00 7.53 -26.76
N TRP A 198 -13.36 6.27 -26.52
CA TRP A 198 -14.72 5.91 -26.06
C TRP A 198 -15.08 6.51 -24.70
N LEU A 199 -14.08 6.85 -23.87
CA LEU A 199 -14.24 7.58 -22.62
C LEU A 199 -14.32 9.10 -22.81
N GLY A 200 -14.16 9.58 -24.04
CA GLY A 200 -14.13 10.99 -24.40
C GLY A 200 -15.28 11.81 -23.83
N PRO A 201 -16.56 11.40 -24.03
CA PRO A 201 -17.71 12.15 -23.51
C PRO A 201 -17.71 12.29 -21.99
N ILE A 202 -17.25 11.26 -21.26
CA ILE A 202 -17.18 11.26 -19.80
C ILE A 202 -16.04 12.17 -19.34
N ALA A 203 -14.86 12.02 -19.95
CA ALA A 203 -13.70 12.85 -19.64
C ALA A 203 -13.98 14.33 -19.92
N SER A 204 -14.64 14.66 -21.04
CA SER A 204 -15.00 16.05 -21.37
C SER A 204 -16.05 16.63 -20.42
N LEU A 205 -17.00 15.81 -19.96
CA LEU A 205 -18.03 16.27 -19.01
C LEU A 205 -17.46 16.54 -17.62
N LEU A 206 -16.54 15.69 -17.17
CA LEU A 206 -15.96 15.78 -15.83
C LEU A 206 -14.79 16.77 -15.76
N GLY A 207 -14.11 16.99 -16.88
CA GLY A 207 -12.79 17.61 -16.92
C GLY A 207 -11.73 16.76 -16.20
N LEU A 208 -10.48 17.18 -16.31
CA LEU A 208 -9.36 16.49 -15.66
C LEU A 208 -9.52 16.40 -14.12
N PRO A 209 -9.93 17.47 -13.41
CA PRO A 209 -10.12 17.40 -11.97
C PRO A 209 -11.24 16.43 -11.55
N GLY A 210 -12.31 16.35 -12.34
CA GLY A 210 -13.40 15.40 -12.10
C GLY A 210 -12.98 13.95 -12.35
N VAL A 211 -12.17 13.70 -13.40
CA VAL A 211 -11.59 12.37 -13.66
C VAL A 211 -10.67 11.94 -12.52
N LEU A 212 -9.79 12.82 -12.03
CA LEU A 212 -8.94 12.55 -10.85
C LEU A 212 -9.77 12.22 -9.62
N ALA A 213 -10.87 12.96 -9.38
CA ALA A 213 -11.78 12.69 -8.27
C ALA A 213 -12.47 11.33 -8.39
N VAL A 214 -12.91 10.94 -9.59
CA VAL A 214 -13.52 9.63 -9.83
C VAL A 214 -12.51 8.50 -9.59
N ILE A 215 -11.28 8.64 -10.07
CA ILE A 215 -10.21 7.66 -9.83
C ILE A 215 -9.93 7.52 -8.35
N LEU A 216 -9.79 8.63 -7.64
CA LEU A 216 -9.59 8.64 -6.19
C LEU A 216 -10.74 7.96 -5.45
N CYS A 217 -12.00 8.20 -5.84
CA CYS A 217 -13.15 7.51 -5.28
C CYS A 217 -13.09 6.00 -5.53
N ILE A 218 -12.82 5.57 -6.77
CA ILE A 218 -12.70 4.14 -7.13
C ILE A 218 -11.59 3.48 -6.31
N ALA A 219 -10.41 4.10 -6.27
CA ALA A 219 -9.27 3.64 -5.47
C ALA A 219 -9.65 3.50 -3.99
N THR A 220 -10.30 4.52 -3.43
CA THR A 220 -10.77 4.52 -2.03
C THR A 220 -11.76 3.37 -1.78
N PHE A 221 -12.73 3.15 -2.67
CA PHE A 221 -13.67 2.03 -2.54
C PHE A 221 -12.97 0.67 -2.63
N CYS A 222 -12.03 0.50 -3.55
CA CYS A 222 -11.25 -0.73 -3.65
C CYS A 222 -10.42 -0.98 -2.38
N GLN A 223 -9.82 0.07 -1.79
CA GLN A 223 -9.05 -0.04 -0.54
C GLN A 223 -9.93 -0.39 0.65
N ILE A 224 -11.09 0.27 0.78
CA ILE A 224 -12.07 -0.02 1.84
C ILE A 224 -12.59 -1.46 1.70
N TYR A 225 -12.96 -1.88 0.49
CA TYR A 225 -13.40 -3.25 0.23
C TYR A 225 -12.33 -4.28 0.63
N LYS A 226 -11.09 -4.07 0.20
CA LYS A 226 -9.97 -4.96 0.55
C LYS A 226 -9.70 -4.98 2.05
N LEU A 227 -9.75 -3.81 2.70
CA LEU A 227 -9.61 -3.67 4.15
C LEU A 227 -10.66 -4.49 4.89
N PHE A 228 -11.94 -4.38 4.52
CA PHE A 228 -13.01 -5.17 5.13
C PHE A 228 -12.88 -6.66 4.83
N SER A 229 -12.53 -7.03 3.61
CA SER A 229 -12.27 -8.43 3.24
C SER A 229 -11.16 -9.04 4.09
N GLU A 230 -10.02 -8.37 4.23
CA GLU A 230 -8.91 -8.86 5.06
C GLU A 230 -9.24 -8.85 6.55
N SER A 231 -9.96 -7.84 7.03
CA SER A 231 -10.45 -7.78 8.43
C SER A 231 -11.38 -8.96 8.74
N ARG A 232 -12.34 -9.27 7.86
CA ARG A 232 -13.25 -10.40 8.00
C ARG A 232 -12.51 -11.74 7.98
N ARG A 233 -11.63 -11.95 6.99
CA ARG A 233 -10.80 -13.16 6.90
C ARG A 233 -9.95 -13.38 8.14
N LEU A 234 -9.37 -12.31 8.67
CA LEU A 234 -8.54 -12.37 9.86
C LEU A 234 -9.34 -12.71 11.12
N LYS A 235 -10.51 -12.11 11.32
CA LYS A 235 -11.40 -12.46 12.44
C LYS A 235 -11.79 -13.94 12.42
N LEU A 236 -12.22 -14.44 11.25
CA LEU A 236 -12.57 -15.85 11.08
C LEU A 236 -11.38 -16.77 11.41
N ARG A 237 -10.15 -16.40 11.04
CA ARG A 237 -8.96 -17.20 11.36
C ARG A 237 -8.56 -17.13 12.84
N ILE A 238 -8.84 -16.02 13.52
CA ILE A 238 -8.60 -15.93 14.97
C ILE A 238 -9.58 -16.84 15.70
N GLU A 239 -10.85 -16.85 15.32
CA GLU A 239 -11.91 -17.66 15.97
C GLU A 239 -11.85 -19.15 15.61
N GLN A 240 -11.28 -19.49 14.44
CA GLN A 240 -11.16 -20.88 14.01
C GLN A 240 -10.10 -21.63 14.83
N ASN A 241 -10.57 -22.62 15.60
CA ASN A 241 -9.70 -23.64 16.16
C ASN A 241 -9.29 -24.62 15.05
N THR A 242 -8.06 -24.51 14.57
CA THR A 242 -7.53 -25.35 13.49
C THR A 242 -6.64 -26.44 14.05
N ASN A 243 -6.57 -27.60 13.38
CA ASN A 243 -5.61 -28.68 13.70
C ASN A 243 -4.15 -28.32 13.37
N LEU A 244 -3.87 -27.05 13.09
CA LEU A 244 -2.53 -26.56 12.73
C LEU A 244 -1.69 -26.39 13.99
N SER A 245 -0.36 -26.43 13.84
CA SER A 245 0.52 -26.06 14.94
C SER A 245 0.27 -24.61 15.36
N GLU A 246 0.41 -24.31 16.65
CA GLU A 246 0.18 -22.96 17.18
C GLU A 246 1.06 -21.91 16.48
N ALA A 247 2.30 -22.25 16.15
CA ALA A 247 3.21 -21.38 15.42
C ALA A 247 2.69 -21.06 14.01
N HIS A 248 2.15 -22.06 13.32
CA HIS A 248 1.54 -21.84 12.01
C HIS A 248 0.29 -20.96 12.10
N ARG A 249 -0.56 -21.16 13.12
CA ARG A 249 -1.71 -20.28 13.39
C ARG A 249 -1.28 -18.83 13.64
N ARG A 250 -0.28 -18.60 14.50
CA ARG A 250 0.24 -17.25 14.79
C ARG A 250 0.84 -16.60 13.54
N TRP A 251 1.66 -17.33 12.80
CA TRP A 251 2.21 -16.86 11.53
C TRP A 251 1.11 -16.41 10.55
N GLN A 252 0.03 -17.19 10.39
CA GLN A 252 -1.12 -16.81 9.55
C GLN A 252 -1.82 -15.53 10.04
N ILE A 253 -1.94 -15.35 11.35
CA ILE A 253 -2.51 -14.14 11.94
C ILE A 253 -1.60 -12.93 11.65
N TRP A 254 -0.29 -13.06 11.85
CA TRP A 254 0.66 -11.96 11.65
C TRP A 254 0.79 -11.55 10.19
N ILE A 255 0.82 -12.49 9.25
CA ILE A 255 0.88 -12.14 7.82
C ILE A 255 -0.37 -11.37 7.39
N ARG A 256 -1.56 -11.78 7.86
CA ARG A 256 -2.83 -11.10 7.56
C ARG A 256 -2.96 -9.76 8.27
N MET A 257 -2.48 -9.64 9.52
CA MET A 257 -2.34 -8.35 10.20
C MET A 257 -1.43 -7.41 9.41
N SER A 258 -0.33 -7.94 8.85
CA SER A 258 0.57 -7.16 8.00
C SER A 258 -0.13 -6.68 6.74
N HIS A 259 -0.99 -7.49 6.11
CA HIS A 259 -1.78 -7.08 4.93
C HIS A 259 -2.83 -6.03 5.27
N LEU A 260 -3.57 -6.22 6.36
CA LEU A 260 -4.57 -5.28 6.84
C LEU A 260 -3.93 -3.90 7.09
N THR A 261 -2.77 -3.87 7.75
CA THR A 261 -2.04 -2.63 8.03
C THR A 261 -1.34 -2.04 6.81
N ASP A 262 -0.89 -2.86 5.84
CA ASP A 262 -0.37 -2.38 4.56
C ASP A 262 -1.47 -1.64 3.81
N VAL A 263 -2.63 -2.28 3.57
CA VAL A 263 -3.80 -1.66 2.91
C VAL A 263 -4.23 -0.40 3.66
N GLY A 264 -4.22 -0.46 4.99
CA GLY A 264 -4.61 0.62 5.88
C GLY A 264 -3.63 1.78 6.06
N GLY A 265 -2.46 1.76 5.39
CA GLY A 265 -1.46 2.83 5.50
C GLY A 265 -0.70 2.88 6.83
N PHE A 266 -0.72 1.80 7.62
CA PHE A 266 -0.07 1.73 8.94
C PHE A 266 1.30 1.05 8.89
N MET A 267 2.27 1.75 8.31
CA MET A 267 3.56 1.16 8.00
C MET A 267 4.40 0.75 9.21
N LEU A 268 4.27 1.44 10.35
CA LEU A 268 4.98 1.05 11.57
C LEU A 268 4.50 -0.32 12.05
N LEU A 269 3.18 -0.50 12.11
CA LEU A 269 2.59 -1.78 12.51
C LEU A 269 2.82 -2.87 11.45
N HIS A 270 2.75 -2.52 10.17
CA HIS A 270 3.07 -3.43 9.07
C HIS A 270 4.48 -4.03 9.22
N HIS A 271 5.49 -3.19 9.44
CA HIS A 271 6.87 -3.66 9.66
C HIS A 271 6.99 -4.53 10.92
N LEU A 272 6.33 -4.13 12.00
CA LEU A 272 6.29 -4.92 13.23
C LEU A 272 5.70 -6.33 12.97
N PHE A 273 4.55 -6.42 12.31
CA PHE A 273 3.94 -7.72 11.99
C PHE A 273 4.82 -8.56 11.07
N LYS A 274 5.55 -7.94 10.13
CA LYS A 274 6.52 -8.66 9.31
C LYS A 274 7.68 -9.23 10.11
N GLU A 275 8.20 -8.49 11.09
CA GLU A 275 9.23 -9.03 11.97
C GLU A 275 8.69 -10.19 12.82
N LEU A 276 7.44 -10.13 13.27
CA LEU A 276 6.79 -11.28 13.94
C LEU A 276 6.65 -12.49 13.00
N VAL A 277 6.29 -12.28 11.74
CA VAL A 277 6.27 -13.34 10.70
C VAL A 277 7.64 -13.96 10.53
N LEU A 278 8.71 -13.15 10.43
CA LEU A 278 10.08 -13.63 10.26
C LEU A 278 10.54 -14.46 11.47
N ILE A 279 10.14 -14.06 12.68
CA ILE A 279 10.45 -14.83 13.89
C ILE A 279 9.78 -16.20 13.83
N GLU A 280 8.50 -16.30 13.50
CA GLU A 280 7.79 -17.59 13.39
C GLU A 280 8.41 -18.49 12.31
N VAL A 281 8.75 -17.93 11.14
CA VAL A 281 9.44 -18.67 10.06
C VAL A 281 10.81 -19.18 10.53
N SER A 282 11.57 -18.36 11.28
CA SER A 282 12.90 -18.76 11.75
C SER A 282 12.89 -19.80 12.87
N THR A 283 11.76 -19.90 13.59
CA THR A 283 11.63 -20.78 14.76
C THR A 283 10.90 -22.09 14.44
N SER A 284 10.18 -22.14 13.31
CA SER A 284 9.39 -23.30 12.90
C SER A 284 9.81 -23.80 11.52
N PRO A 285 10.38 -25.01 11.41
CA PRO A 285 10.84 -25.57 10.12
C PRO A 285 9.68 -25.84 9.15
N ASP A 286 8.45 -25.97 9.68
CA ASP A 286 7.24 -26.28 8.91
C ASP A 286 6.57 -25.03 8.31
N ILE A 287 7.10 -23.83 8.58
CA ILE A 287 6.53 -22.57 8.09
C ILE A 287 7.40 -22.05 6.95
N TRP A 288 6.83 -22.02 5.76
CA TRP A 288 7.51 -21.48 4.58
C TRP A 288 7.45 -19.95 4.57
N PRO A 289 8.52 -19.25 4.18
CA PRO A 289 8.49 -17.81 3.99
C PRO A 289 7.57 -17.47 2.80
N ILE A 290 6.32 -17.11 3.10
CA ILE A 290 5.43 -16.54 2.08
C ILE A 290 5.75 -15.05 1.96
N ALA A 291 6.15 -14.65 0.76
CA ALA A 291 6.26 -13.25 0.40
C ALA A 291 4.98 -12.80 -0.31
N ASP A 292 3.91 -12.65 0.47
CA ASP A 292 2.62 -12.18 -0.04
C ASP A 292 2.53 -10.66 0.20
N ARG A 293 2.58 -9.87 -0.89
CA ARG A 293 2.25 -8.44 -0.90
C ARG A 293 1.11 -8.14 -1.88
N ASN A 294 0.33 -9.16 -2.26
CA ASN A 294 -0.58 -9.10 -3.40
C ASN A 294 -1.71 -8.09 -3.12
N ALA A 295 -2.18 -8.03 -1.88
CA ALA A 295 -3.25 -7.12 -1.47
C ALA A 295 -2.93 -5.63 -1.65
N ALA A 296 -1.73 -5.18 -1.26
CA ALA A 296 -1.34 -3.78 -1.40
C ALA A 296 -0.97 -3.43 -2.85
N PHE A 297 -0.35 -4.39 -3.57
CA PHE A 297 0.02 -4.19 -4.97
C PHE A 297 -1.22 -3.95 -5.85
N GLU A 298 -2.24 -4.79 -5.74
CA GLU A 298 -3.49 -4.66 -6.51
C GLU A 298 -4.16 -3.30 -6.29
N VAL A 299 -4.27 -2.88 -5.04
CA VAL A 299 -5.13 -1.74 -4.73
C VAL A 299 -4.38 -0.42 -4.73
N LYS A 300 -3.17 -0.36 -4.14
CA LYS A 300 -2.40 0.89 -4.07
C LYS A 300 -1.62 1.18 -5.34
N ILE A 301 -1.13 0.15 -6.02
CA ILE A 301 -0.31 0.37 -7.22
C ILE A 301 -1.18 0.39 -8.45
N PHE A 302 -1.90 -0.71 -8.69
CA PHE A 302 -2.65 -0.87 -9.93
C PHE A 302 -3.92 -0.01 -9.96
N ALA A 303 -4.72 0.03 -8.89
CA ALA A 303 -5.96 0.80 -8.87
C ALA A 303 -5.78 2.30 -8.54
N GLU A 304 -4.69 2.69 -7.86
CA GLU A 304 -4.47 4.06 -7.38
C GLU A 304 -3.24 4.73 -8.04
N SER A 305 -2.02 4.30 -7.70
CA SER A 305 -0.79 5.00 -8.05
C SER A 305 -0.57 5.12 -9.57
N VAL A 306 -0.85 4.06 -10.33
CA VAL A 306 -0.64 4.05 -11.79
C VAL A 306 -1.61 5.01 -12.51
N PRO A 307 -2.94 4.92 -12.29
CA PRO A 307 -3.87 5.91 -12.81
C PRO A 307 -3.53 7.34 -12.35
N SER A 308 -3.27 7.54 -11.05
CA SER A 308 -2.93 8.83 -10.47
C SER A 308 -1.71 9.44 -11.18
N LEU A 309 -0.63 8.68 -11.34
CA LEU A 309 0.58 9.10 -12.06
C LEU A 309 0.28 9.54 -13.49
N TRP A 310 -0.51 8.77 -14.25
CA TRP A 310 -0.85 9.11 -15.63
C TRP A 310 -1.56 10.46 -15.74
N PHE A 311 -2.55 10.71 -14.87
CA PHE A 311 -3.32 11.94 -14.89
C PHE A 311 -2.55 13.12 -14.28
N GLN A 312 -1.67 12.90 -13.29
CA GLN A 312 -0.78 13.93 -12.77
C GLN A 312 0.24 14.38 -13.82
N ILE A 313 0.83 13.46 -14.58
CA ILE A 313 1.69 13.81 -15.73
C ILE A 313 0.87 14.56 -16.79
N SER A 314 -0.38 14.12 -17.05
CA SER A 314 -1.26 14.83 -17.99
C SER A 314 -1.54 16.27 -17.53
N LEU A 315 -1.83 16.48 -16.25
CA LEU A 315 -2.01 17.80 -15.64
C LEU A 315 -0.73 18.64 -15.79
N PHE A 316 0.42 18.06 -15.48
CA PHE A 316 1.71 18.73 -15.60
C PHE A 316 1.96 19.17 -17.03
N CYS A 317 1.80 18.29 -18.02
CA CYS A 317 1.95 18.62 -19.44
C CYS A 317 1.02 19.77 -19.84
N LEU A 318 -0.26 19.70 -19.49
CA LEU A 318 -1.25 20.72 -19.87
C LEU A 318 -1.00 22.09 -19.24
N THR A 319 -0.40 22.12 -18.07
CA THR A 319 -0.18 23.35 -17.30
C THR A 319 1.27 23.84 -17.37
N PHE A 320 2.16 23.11 -18.05
CA PHE A 320 3.60 23.35 -18.02
C PHE A 320 4.00 24.79 -18.41
N SER A 321 3.35 25.37 -19.43
CA SER A 321 3.67 26.73 -19.90
C SER A 321 3.08 27.84 -19.03
N ASP A 322 1.98 27.55 -18.33
CA ASP A 322 1.12 28.57 -17.71
C ASP A 322 1.14 28.47 -16.17
N ALA A 323 1.66 27.38 -15.60
CA ALA A 323 1.68 27.15 -14.16
C ALA A 323 2.72 28.04 -13.46
N SER A 324 2.34 28.53 -12.27
CA SER A 324 3.31 29.11 -11.34
C SER A 324 4.38 28.06 -10.97
N LEU A 325 5.62 28.51 -10.74
CA LEU A 325 6.73 27.64 -10.31
C LEU A 325 6.33 26.76 -9.11
N LYS A 326 5.58 27.33 -8.16
CA LYS A 326 5.08 26.62 -6.98
C LYS A 326 4.19 25.43 -7.37
N ASN A 327 3.21 25.64 -8.25
CA ASN A 327 2.30 24.57 -8.68
C ASN A 327 3.03 23.53 -9.54
N GLY A 328 3.95 23.95 -10.41
CA GLY A 328 4.79 23.04 -11.19
C GLY A 328 5.65 22.13 -10.31
N LEU A 329 6.31 22.69 -9.29
CA LEU A 329 7.10 21.91 -8.33
C LEU A 329 6.24 20.95 -7.51
N LEU A 330 5.05 21.36 -7.08
CA LEU A 330 4.12 20.48 -6.35
C LEU A 330 3.70 19.28 -7.21
N THR A 331 3.34 19.50 -8.46
CA THR A 331 2.97 18.42 -9.38
C THR A 331 4.16 17.49 -9.65
N LEU A 332 5.37 18.03 -9.83
CA LEU A 332 6.58 17.22 -10.00
C LEU A 332 6.93 16.38 -8.77
N MET A 333 6.74 16.93 -7.56
CA MET A 333 6.91 16.16 -6.32
C MET A 333 5.91 15.00 -6.26
N SER A 334 4.65 15.23 -6.62
CA SER A 334 3.60 14.21 -6.67
C SER A 334 3.89 13.09 -7.70
N ILE A 335 4.40 13.47 -8.88
CA ILE A 335 4.87 12.53 -9.91
C ILE A 335 6.06 11.71 -9.38
N GLY A 336 7.02 12.38 -8.73
CA GLY A 336 8.20 11.75 -8.16
C GLY A 336 7.87 10.74 -7.07
N THR A 337 6.95 11.07 -6.17
CA THR A 337 6.51 10.16 -5.11
C THR A 337 5.74 8.97 -5.66
N SER A 338 4.79 9.18 -6.57
CA SER A 338 4.07 8.10 -7.26
C SER A 338 5.03 7.15 -7.98
N THR A 339 6.04 7.71 -8.67
CA THR A 339 7.09 6.94 -9.34
C THR A 339 7.92 6.11 -8.36
N PHE A 340 8.35 6.72 -7.26
CA PHE A 340 9.09 6.03 -6.20
C PHE A 340 8.28 4.87 -5.62
N THR A 341 7.00 5.10 -5.31
CA THR A 341 6.09 4.08 -4.79
C THR A 341 5.96 2.90 -5.77
N ILE A 342 5.67 3.18 -7.04
CA ILE A 342 5.56 2.14 -8.08
C ILE A 342 6.86 1.34 -8.20
N LEU A 343 8.01 2.00 -8.33
CA LEU A 343 9.31 1.33 -8.49
C LEU A 343 9.68 0.49 -7.26
N HIS A 344 9.42 1.00 -6.06
CA HIS A 344 9.68 0.26 -4.83
C HIS A 344 8.83 -1.02 -4.78
N PHE A 345 7.54 -0.96 -5.12
CA PHE A 345 6.69 -2.14 -5.15
C PHE A 345 7.04 -3.11 -6.27
N LEU A 346 7.39 -2.61 -7.47
CA LEU A 346 7.90 -3.46 -8.55
C LEU A 346 9.20 -4.17 -8.15
N TYR A 347 10.13 -3.49 -7.47
CA TYR A 347 11.37 -4.08 -6.96
C TYR A 347 11.07 -5.22 -5.97
N LEU A 348 10.20 -4.96 -4.98
CA LEU A 348 9.81 -5.99 -4.02
C LEU A 348 9.14 -7.17 -4.70
N GLN A 349 8.21 -6.92 -5.62
CA GLN A 349 7.49 -7.96 -6.36
C GLN A 349 8.44 -8.81 -7.21
N THR A 350 9.39 -8.17 -7.90
CA THR A 350 10.44 -8.85 -8.67
C THR A 350 11.26 -9.76 -7.77
N PHE A 351 11.67 -9.27 -6.60
CA PHE A 351 12.43 -10.06 -5.64
C PHE A 351 11.64 -11.30 -5.19
N VAL A 352 10.36 -11.15 -4.87
CA VAL A 352 9.46 -12.26 -4.52
C VAL A 352 9.40 -13.29 -5.65
N MET A 353 9.13 -12.84 -6.87
CA MET A 353 9.03 -13.73 -8.04
C MET A 353 10.34 -14.49 -8.29
N LEU A 354 11.49 -13.84 -8.12
CA LEU A 354 12.80 -14.49 -8.26
C LEU A 354 13.04 -15.56 -7.19
N GLN A 355 12.59 -15.35 -5.95
CA GLN A 355 12.71 -16.36 -4.89
C GLN A 355 11.80 -17.57 -5.17
N LEU A 356 10.55 -17.32 -5.58
CA LEU A 356 9.62 -18.39 -5.96
C LEU A 356 10.12 -19.19 -7.18
N GLN A 357 10.77 -18.51 -8.12
CA GLN A 357 11.43 -19.17 -9.26
C GLN A 357 12.56 -20.10 -8.81
N LYS A 358 13.40 -19.67 -7.86
CA LYS A 358 14.50 -20.51 -7.34
C LYS A 358 14.01 -21.80 -6.67
N ILE A 359 12.83 -21.74 -6.04
CA ILE A 359 12.22 -22.88 -5.33
C ILE A 359 11.46 -23.79 -6.30
N GLY A 360 11.27 -23.38 -7.56
CA GLY A 360 10.50 -24.14 -8.56
C GLY A 360 8.98 -24.03 -8.38
N GLU A 361 8.51 -23.17 -7.49
CA GLU A 361 7.10 -22.98 -7.14
C GLU A 361 6.45 -21.81 -7.89
N LEU A 362 7.16 -21.16 -8.80
CA LEU A 362 6.64 -20.03 -9.59
C LEU A 362 5.30 -20.37 -10.29
N TRP A 363 5.14 -21.61 -10.75
CA TRP A 363 3.93 -22.09 -11.43
C TRP A 363 2.81 -22.50 -10.48
N GLN A 364 3.10 -22.66 -9.18
CA GLN A 364 2.08 -22.91 -8.14
C GLN A 364 1.48 -21.61 -7.60
N VAL A 365 2.04 -20.45 -7.97
CA VAL A 365 1.43 -19.15 -7.69
C VAL A 365 0.10 -19.10 -8.42
N LYS A 366 -0.99 -19.37 -7.68
CA LYS A 366 -2.38 -19.40 -8.16
C LYS A 366 -2.88 -18.07 -8.73
N GLU A 367 -2.06 -17.03 -8.76
CA GLU A 367 -2.47 -15.69 -9.18
C GLU A 367 -1.80 -15.27 -10.48
N THR A 368 -2.24 -15.84 -11.60
CA THR A 368 -2.00 -15.27 -12.95
C THR A 368 -2.34 -13.77 -12.98
N ALA A 369 -3.34 -13.35 -12.20
CA ALA A 369 -3.70 -11.95 -11.97
C ALA A 369 -2.52 -11.09 -11.47
N LEU A 370 -1.69 -11.61 -10.57
CA LEU A 370 -0.54 -10.90 -10.03
C LEU A 370 0.52 -10.64 -11.10
N ILE A 371 0.85 -11.64 -11.91
CA ILE A 371 1.80 -11.50 -13.03
C ILE A 371 1.26 -10.49 -14.05
N ILE A 372 -0.04 -10.58 -14.39
CA ILE A 372 -0.69 -9.64 -15.31
C ILE A 372 -0.63 -8.21 -14.75
N SER A 373 -1.00 -8.02 -13.47
CA SER A 373 -0.98 -6.72 -12.82
C SER A 373 0.44 -6.14 -12.74
N TYR A 374 1.46 -6.97 -12.51
CA TYR A 374 2.88 -6.59 -12.52
C TYR A 374 3.32 -6.10 -13.90
N ILE A 375 3.05 -6.89 -14.96
CA ILE A 375 3.39 -6.51 -16.34
C ILE A 375 2.64 -5.24 -16.75
N ALA A 376 1.34 -5.15 -16.45
CA ALA A 376 0.53 -3.97 -16.75
C ALA A 376 1.08 -2.73 -16.04
N THR A 377 1.40 -2.82 -14.76
CA THR A 377 2.01 -1.73 -13.97
C THR A 377 3.33 -1.28 -14.60
N LEU A 378 4.22 -2.22 -14.96
CA LEU A 378 5.52 -1.91 -15.56
C LEU A 378 5.36 -1.20 -16.91
N VAL A 379 4.44 -1.68 -17.76
CA VAL A 379 4.16 -1.06 -19.06
C VAL A 379 3.57 0.34 -18.89
N CYS A 380 2.56 0.50 -18.04
CA CYS A 380 1.94 1.80 -17.78
C CYS A 380 2.93 2.80 -17.19
N TRP A 381 3.78 2.36 -16.25
CA TRP A 381 4.86 3.18 -15.69
C TRP A 381 5.87 3.61 -16.76
N ALA A 382 6.32 2.67 -17.61
CA ALA A 382 7.25 2.99 -18.69
C ALA A 382 6.65 4.02 -19.67
N LEU A 383 5.37 3.89 -20.02
CA LEU A 383 4.65 4.85 -20.85
C LEU A 383 4.56 6.24 -20.18
N CYS A 384 4.32 6.29 -18.87
CA CYS A 384 4.36 7.53 -18.08
C CYS A 384 5.75 8.19 -18.15
N MET A 385 6.81 7.41 -17.98
CA MET A 385 8.19 7.92 -18.01
C MET A 385 8.64 8.36 -19.40
N VAL A 386 8.09 7.81 -20.48
CA VAL A 386 8.30 8.33 -21.85
C VAL A 386 7.54 9.64 -22.06
N ARG A 387 6.32 9.73 -21.52
CA ARG A 387 5.46 10.90 -21.65
C ARG A 387 6.00 12.13 -20.93
N LEU A 388 6.57 11.95 -19.74
CA LEU A 388 7.05 13.05 -18.90
C LEU A 388 8.11 13.93 -19.64
N PRO A 389 9.24 13.39 -20.16
CA PRO A 389 10.18 14.15 -21.01
C PRO A 389 9.54 14.79 -22.23
N GLY A 390 8.46 14.20 -22.75
CA GLY A 390 7.68 14.75 -23.86
C GLY A 390 7.16 16.17 -23.60
N ALA A 391 6.94 16.58 -22.34
CA ALA A 391 6.58 17.94 -22.00
C ALA A 391 7.64 18.98 -22.40
N TRP A 392 8.93 18.61 -22.37
CA TRP A 392 10.04 19.49 -22.73
C TRP A 392 10.46 19.35 -24.19
N ILE A 393 10.32 18.15 -24.77
CA ILE A 393 10.81 17.84 -26.12
C ILE A 393 9.74 18.18 -27.17
N CYS A 394 8.46 17.97 -26.88
CA CYS A 394 7.40 18.19 -27.85
C CYS A 394 6.86 19.63 -27.78
N PRO A 395 6.84 20.39 -28.88
CA PRO A 395 6.35 21.77 -28.90
C PRO A 395 4.90 21.93 -28.43
N SER A 396 4.05 20.92 -28.63
CA SER A 396 2.64 21.00 -28.28
C SER A 396 2.24 20.26 -27.01
N HIS A 397 3.09 19.37 -26.47
CA HIS A 397 2.99 18.66 -25.17
C HIS A 397 1.63 18.01 -24.79
N ILE A 398 0.59 18.12 -25.62
CA ILE A 398 -0.75 17.62 -25.40
C ILE A 398 -0.89 16.33 -26.21
N LEU A 399 -0.95 15.20 -25.51
CA LEU A 399 -1.05 13.88 -26.13
C LEU A 399 -2.53 13.53 -26.37
N ASN A 400 -2.92 13.39 -27.64
CA ASN A 400 -4.11 12.62 -28.02
C ASN A 400 -3.81 11.13 -27.84
N VAL A 401 -4.68 10.43 -27.12
CA VAL A 401 -4.50 9.02 -26.76
C VAL A 401 -4.39 8.10 -27.99
N GLU A 402 -4.97 8.49 -29.13
CA GLU A 402 -4.94 7.68 -30.36
C GLU A 402 -3.95 8.20 -31.41
N SER A 403 -3.86 9.52 -31.58
CA SER A 403 -3.13 10.13 -32.71
C SER A 403 -1.82 10.82 -32.34
N GLY A 404 -1.35 10.70 -31.09
CA GLY A 404 -0.11 11.33 -30.64
C GLY A 404 -0.29 12.83 -30.32
N CYS A 405 0.76 13.64 -30.46
CA CYS A 405 0.72 15.03 -30.01
C CYS A 405 -0.19 15.92 -30.88
N LEU A 406 -1.10 16.68 -30.26
CA LEU A 406 -1.98 17.63 -30.94
C LEU A 406 -1.21 18.90 -31.29
N PRO A 407 -1.11 19.34 -32.57
CA PRO A 407 -0.37 20.54 -32.92
C PRO A 407 -0.86 21.78 -32.16
N LYS A 408 0.07 22.63 -31.73
CA LYS A 408 -0.21 23.83 -30.91
C LYS A 408 -1.03 24.89 -31.66
N GLU A 409 -1.08 24.81 -32.99
CA GLU A 409 -1.74 25.78 -33.88
C GLU A 409 -3.24 25.52 -34.09
N GLY A 410 -3.83 24.53 -33.39
CA GLY A 410 -5.25 24.18 -33.47
C GLY A 410 -6.02 24.28 -32.16
N LEU A 411 -5.45 24.95 -31.14
CA LEU A 411 -6.03 25.14 -29.80
C LEU A 411 -5.99 26.63 -29.38
#